data_AF-M6FMQ2-F1
#
_entry.id   AF-M6FMQ2-F1
#
_cell.length_a   1.000
_cell.length_b   1.000
_cell.length_c   1.000
_cell.angle_alpha   90.00
_cell.angle_beta   90.00
_cell.angle_gamma   90.00
#
_symmetry.space_group_name_H-M   'P 1'
#
loop_
_entity.id
_entity.type
_entity.pdbx_description
1 polymer ?
#
loop_
_entity_poly.entity_id
_entity_poly.type
_entity_poly.pdbx_seq_one_letter_code
_entity_poly.pdbx_strand_id
1 'polypeptide(L)'
;MIGTALSDSKQEISFNLCKRQQVSSAYLPNLKFLKAFPDAERYDVERAIKIKTDCIDSLLKDKEVKYIDFLKVDTQGLELSILKGASHYLNDTIGLQIEIEFVPMYLNQPLFPEVDEYIRTQGFTLFDLQRYYWKRKNSFATGIDKGQLIFCDTLYFKTPESILSAANLSNEKLVRTICIYLVYGYTDLAQVLFNEGDFKKRFDNATYNLINKLIAKQKKWQIIPRFRGKGRLRNILQKITNIFEEHEWYSGSDKNLGNL
;
A
#
# COMPACT_ATOMS: atom_id res chain seq x y z
N MET A 1 -0.25 17.67 -14.03
CA MET A 1 -1.43 16.97 -13.47
C MET A 1 -2.17 16.30 -14.62
N ILE A 2 -2.52 15.01 -14.51
CA ILE A 2 -3.36 14.33 -15.50
C ILE A 2 -4.81 14.52 -15.05
N GLY A 3 -5.61 15.31 -15.78
CA GLY A 3 -7.00 15.62 -15.43
C GLY A 3 -7.98 14.53 -15.86
N THR A 4 -7.68 13.26 -15.59
CA THR A 4 -8.47 12.11 -16.05
C THR A 4 -8.54 11.06 -14.95
N ALA A 5 -9.74 10.54 -14.70
CA ALA A 5 -9.94 9.43 -13.77
C ALA A 5 -9.38 8.12 -14.37
N LEU A 6 -8.89 7.22 -13.52
CA LEU A 6 -8.28 5.97 -13.95
C LEU A 6 -9.25 4.80 -13.82
N SER A 7 -9.23 3.90 -14.80
CA SER A 7 -9.96 2.61 -14.82
C SER A 7 -9.23 1.63 -15.76
N ASP A 8 -9.88 0.56 -16.19
CA ASP A 8 -9.32 -0.43 -17.12
C ASP A 8 -9.36 0.04 -18.59
N SER A 9 -10.14 1.06 -18.91
CA SER A 9 -10.41 1.48 -20.28
C SER A 9 -10.96 2.92 -20.38
N LYS A 10 -10.99 3.43 -21.62
CA LYS A 10 -11.65 4.69 -21.98
C LYS A 10 -13.16 4.51 -21.98
N GLN A 11 -13.84 5.06 -20.99
CA GLN A 11 -15.29 4.99 -20.89
C GLN A 11 -15.86 6.15 -20.07
N GLU A 12 -17.18 6.29 -20.06
CA GLU A 12 -17.88 7.19 -19.16
C GLU A 12 -18.57 6.38 -18.06
N ILE A 13 -18.23 6.66 -16.80
CA ILE A 13 -18.78 5.95 -15.64
C ILE A 13 -19.59 6.90 -14.77
N SER A 14 -20.48 6.32 -13.95
CA SER A 14 -21.12 7.05 -12.85
C SER A 14 -20.17 7.15 -11.68
N PHE A 15 -20.10 8.33 -11.05
CA PHE A 15 -19.35 8.57 -9.83
C PHE A 15 -20.29 9.18 -8.78
N ASN A 16 -20.41 8.51 -7.64
CA ASN A 16 -21.36 8.86 -6.58
C ASN A 16 -20.66 9.78 -5.58
N LEU A 17 -21.01 11.06 -5.60
CA LEU A 17 -20.48 12.04 -4.66
C LEU A 17 -21.21 11.89 -3.34
N CYS A 18 -20.49 11.43 -2.33
CA CYS A 18 -20.98 11.27 -0.98
C CYS A 18 -20.86 12.59 -0.20
N LYS A 19 -21.65 12.71 0.87
CA LYS A 19 -21.62 13.85 1.80
C LYS A 19 -20.20 14.18 2.25
N ARG A 20 -19.40 13.16 2.56
CA ARG A 20 -17.96 13.31 2.73
C ARG A 20 -17.25 12.91 1.44
N GLN A 21 -16.58 13.89 0.82
CA GLN A 21 -15.98 13.71 -0.50
C GLN A 21 -14.93 12.58 -0.56
N GLN A 22 -14.20 12.35 0.54
CA GLN A 22 -13.17 11.28 0.61
C GLN A 22 -13.73 9.86 0.48
N VAL A 23 -15.05 9.65 0.66
CA VAL A 23 -15.69 8.33 0.52
C VAL A 23 -16.61 8.26 -0.70
N SER A 24 -16.36 9.13 -1.69
CA SER A 24 -17.03 9.06 -2.99
C SER A 24 -16.42 7.96 -3.84
N SER A 25 -17.26 7.23 -4.57
CA SER A 25 -16.81 6.07 -5.36
C SER A 25 -17.64 5.91 -6.63
N ALA A 26 -17.07 5.20 -7.60
CA ALA A 26 -17.84 4.69 -8.74
C ALA A 26 -18.89 3.65 -8.31
N TYR A 27 -18.64 2.96 -7.20
CA TYR A 27 -19.57 2.02 -6.60
C TYR A 27 -20.53 2.72 -5.64
N LEU A 28 -21.74 2.19 -5.49
CA LEU A 28 -22.73 2.71 -4.55
C LEU A 28 -22.40 2.27 -3.12
N PRO A 29 -22.41 3.15 -2.12
CA PRO A 29 -22.19 2.75 -0.73
C PRO A 29 -23.18 1.70 -0.23
N ASN A 30 -22.68 0.68 0.46
CA ASN A 30 -23.49 -0.36 1.08
C ASN A 30 -24.01 0.11 2.44
N LEU A 31 -25.00 1.02 2.42
CA LEU A 31 -25.55 1.62 3.65
C LEU A 31 -26.14 0.58 4.62
N LYS A 32 -26.55 -0.61 4.14
CA LYS A 32 -26.99 -1.71 5.01
C LYS A 32 -25.86 -2.18 5.92
N PHE A 33 -24.64 -2.31 5.40
CA PHE A 33 -23.44 -2.66 6.16
C PHE A 33 -22.94 -1.46 6.99
N LEU A 34 -22.79 -0.30 6.35
CA LEU A 34 -22.17 0.88 6.95
C LEU A 34 -22.93 1.39 8.18
N LYS A 35 -24.27 1.29 8.20
CA LYS A 35 -25.12 1.66 9.34
C LYS A 35 -24.87 0.86 10.62
N ALA A 36 -24.04 -0.19 10.60
CA ALA A 36 -23.59 -0.90 11.79
C ALA A 36 -22.44 -0.19 12.54
N PHE A 37 -21.83 0.83 11.93
CA PHE A 37 -20.70 1.59 12.46
C PHE A 37 -21.08 3.07 12.68
N PRO A 38 -20.33 3.83 13.49
CA PRO A 38 -20.51 5.28 13.65
C PRO A 38 -20.32 6.04 12.33
N ASP A 39 -20.90 7.24 12.26
CA ASP A 39 -20.73 8.19 11.13
C ASP A 39 -20.98 7.51 9.77
N ALA A 40 -22.12 6.83 9.63
CA ALA A 40 -22.51 6.14 8.41
C ALA A 40 -23.07 7.13 7.36
N GLU A 41 -23.65 8.23 7.83
CA GLU A 41 -24.20 9.33 7.04
C GLU A 41 -23.15 10.03 6.17
N ARG A 42 -21.85 9.89 6.47
CA ARG A 42 -20.79 10.40 5.59
C ARG A 42 -20.80 9.76 4.20
N TYR A 43 -21.37 8.56 4.08
CA TYR A 43 -21.53 7.82 2.83
C TYR A 43 -22.88 8.10 2.15
N ASP A 44 -23.72 8.97 2.68
CA ASP A 44 -24.97 9.34 1.99
C ASP A 44 -24.61 10.02 0.66
N VAL A 45 -25.14 9.51 -0.45
CA VAL A 45 -24.89 10.04 -1.79
C VAL A 45 -25.70 11.32 -1.98
N GLU A 46 -25.03 12.45 -2.20
CA GLU A 46 -25.66 13.74 -2.47
C GLU A 46 -26.09 13.85 -3.94
N ARG A 47 -25.25 13.37 -4.85
CA ARG A 47 -25.53 13.32 -6.29
C ARG A 47 -24.60 12.37 -7.02
N ALA A 48 -25.04 11.88 -8.18
CA ALA A 48 -24.19 11.16 -9.12
C ALA A 48 -23.76 12.07 -10.28
N ILE A 49 -22.52 11.95 -10.71
CA ILE A 49 -21.98 12.63 -11.90
C ILE A 49 -21.46 11.61 -12.91
N LYS A 50 -21.40 12.01 -14.17
CA LYS A 50 -20.71 11.26 -15.21
C LYS A 50 -19.27 11.77 -15.33
N ILE A 51 -18.31 10.84 -15.30
CA ILE A 51 -16.89 11.15 -15.46
C ILE A 51 -16.29 10.26 -16.54
N LYS A 52 -15.35 10.82 -17.30
CA LYS A 52 -14.56 10.06 -18.28
C LYS A 52 -13.37 9.43 -17.59
N THR A 53 -13.15 8.15 -17.86
CA THR A 53 -11.98 7.39 -17.43
C THR A 53 -11.07 7.09 -18.60
N ASP A 54 -9.84 6.70 -18.28
CA ASP A 54 -8.88 6.11 -19.21
C ASP A 54 -7.99 5.13 -18.42
N CYS A 55 -7.25 4.27 -19.12
CA CYS A 55 -6.32 3.35 -18.50
C CYS A 55 -4.90 3.91 -18.47
N ILE A 56 -4.08 3.45 -17.51
CA ILE A 56 -2.69 3.87 -17.35
C ILE A 56 -1.90 3.56 -18.63
N ASP A 57 -2.08 2.37 -19.20
CA ASP A 57 -1.39 1.92 -20.41
C ASP A 57 -1.63 2.88 -21.59
N SER A 58 -2.87 3.35 -21.78
CA SER A 58 -3.24 4.32 -22.83
C SER A 58 -2.77 5.74 -22.49
N LEU A 59 -3.01 6.21 -21.26
CA LEU A 59 -2.71 7.58 -20.85
C LEU A 59 -1.23 7.94 -20.88
N LEU A 60 -0.36 6.98 -20.57
CA LEU A 60 1.07 7.21 -20.45
C LEU A 60 1.83 6.99 -21.76
N LYS A 61 1.23 6.25 -22.70
CA LYS A 61 1.80 5.99 -24.02
C LYS A 61 2.21 7.28 -24.76
N ASP A 62 1.34 8.29 -24.73
CA ASP A 62 1.56 9.56 -25.43
C ASP A 62 2.39 10.57 -24.61
N LYS A 63 2.82 10.21 -23.40
CA LYS A 63 3.50 11.11 -22.45
C LYS A 63 4.98 10.81 -22.26
N GLU A 64 5.55 9.94 -23.09
CA GLU A 64 6.95 9.51 -23.03
C GLU A 64 7.38 8.91 -21.67
N VAL A 65 6.41 8.48 -20.85
CA VAL A 65 6.70 7.79 -19.59
C VAL A 65 7.07 6.35 -19.92
N LYS A 66 8.36 6.03 -19.77
CA LYS A 66 8.90 4.72 -20.16
C LYS A 66 8.60 3.62 -19.15
N TYR A 67 8.51 3.94 -17.87
CA TYR A 67 8.31 2.98 -16.80
C TYR A 67 7.66 3.64 -15.59
N ILE A 68 6.99 2.83 -14.77
CA ILE A 68 6.57 3.17 -13.42
C ILE A 68 7.44 2.35 -12.48
N ASP A 69 8.15 3.00 -11.55
CA ASP A 69 8.96 2.28 -10.55
C ASP A 69 8.10 1.84 -9.36
N PHE A 70 7.13 2.66 -8.96
CA PHE A 70 6.22 2.37 -7.84
C PHE A 70 4.84 2.96 -8.12
N LEU A 71 3.78 2.23 -7.79
CA LEU A 71 2.39 2.67 -8.00
C LEU A 71 1.61 2.65 -6.68
N LYS A 72 1.04 3.80 -6.29
CA LYS A 72 0.04 3.89 -5.22
C LYS A 72 -1.36 4.03 -5.82
N VAL A 73 -2.32 3.23 -5.35
CA VAL A 73 -3.74 3.33 -5.74
C VAL A 73 -4.62 3.34 -4.49
N ASP A 74 -5.51 4.33 -4.43
CA ASP A 74 -6.39 4.64 -3.30
C ASP A 74 -7.59 5.39 -3.90
N THR A 75 -8.60 4.63 -4.31
CA THR A 75 -9.70 5.07 -5.18
C THR A 75 -11.07 4.57 -4.74
N GLN A 76 -11.17 4.07 -3.50
CA GLN A 76 -12.42 3.66 -2.88
C GLN A 76 -13.17 2.58 -3.70
N GLY A 77 -12.45 1.59 -4.23
CA GLY A 77 -13.01 0.38 -4.87
C GLY A 77 -12.62 0.16 -6.35
N LEU A 78 -12.01 1.13 -7.02
CA LEU A 78 -11.58 0.99 -8.43
C LEU A 78 -10.18 0.39 -8.61
N GLU A 79 -9.53 -0.05 -7.53
CA GLU A 79 -8.14 -0.48 -7.51
C GLU A 79 -7.89 -1.60 -8.53
N LEU A 80 -8.72 -2.65 -8.52
CA LEU A 80 -8.58 -3.77 -9.46
C LEU A 80 -8.74 -3.33 -10.92
N SER A 81 -9.67 -2.43 -11.21
CA SER A 81 -9.90 -1.92 -12.57
C SER A 81 -8.69 -1.11 -13.05
N ILE A 82 -8.14 -0.25 -12.20
CA ILE A 82 -6.94 0.53 -12.48
C ILE A 82 -5.72 -0.37 -12.71
N LEU A 83 -5.55 -1.39 -11.86
CA LEU A 83 -4.47 -2.37 -12.00
C LEU A 83 -4.57 -3.19 -13.30
N LYS A 84 -5.79 -3.54 -13.73
CA LYS A 84 -6.04 -4.16 -15.05
C LYS A 84 -5.70 -3.21 -16.21
N GLY A 85 -5.99 -1.93 -16.06
CA GLY A 85 -5.63 -0.88 -17.02
C GLY A 85 -4.15 -0.48 -17.02
N ALA A 86 -3.32 -1.09 -16.18
CA ALA A 86 -1.89 -0.82 -16.05
C ALA A 86 -1.01 -2.04 -16.38
N SER A 87 -1.59 -3.09 -16.96
CA SER A 87 -0.95 -4.39 -17.15
C SER A 87 0.40 -4.32 -17.86
N HIS A 88 0.56 -3.41 -18.82
CA HIS A 88 1.83 -3.23 -19.52
C HIS A 88 2.92 -2.66 -18.59
N TYR A 89 2.59 -1.61 -17.84
CA TYR A 89 3.53 -0.95 -16.92
C TYR A 89 3.83 -1.76 -15.65
N LEU A 90 2.91 -2.65 -15.22
CA LEU A 90 3.11 -3.50 -14.04
C LEU A 90 4.26 -4.49 -14.21
N ASN A 91 4.63 -4.85 -15.45
CA ASN A 91 5.78 -5.72 -15.72
C ASN A 91 7.11 -5.11 -15.24
N ASP A 92 7.27 -3.80 -15.34
CA ASP A 92 8.49 -3.12 -14.88
C ASP A 92 8.34 -2.50 -13.49
N THR A 93 7.12 -2.41 -12.94
CA THR A 93 6.89 -1.84 -11.61
C THR A 93 7.58 -2.66 -10.51
N ILE A 94 8.26 -1.99 -9.58
CA ILE A 94 9.02 -2.62 -8.48
C ILE A 94 8.12 -2.91 -7.29
N GLY A 95 7.24 -1.99 -6.95
CA GLY A 95 6.33 -2.13 -5.81
C GLY A 95 5.01 -1.41 -5.99
N LEU A 96 4.03 -1.86 -5.21
CA LEU A 96 2.68 -1.32 -5.19
C LEU A 96 2.27 -0.99 -3.76
N GLN A 97 1.54 0.11 -3.58
CA GLN A 97 0.76 0.37 -2.38
C GLN A 97 -0.71 0.50 -2.75
N ILE A 98 -1.57 -0.39 -2.27
CA ILE A 98 -2.97 -0.44 -2.69
C ILE A 98 -3.87 -0.42 -1.45
N GLU A 99 -4.81 0.52 -1.37
CA GLU A 99 -5.88 0.49 -0.37
C GLU A 99 -6.91 -0.58 -0.77
N ILE A 100 -7.13 -1.59 0.07
CA ILE A 100 -8.02 -2.71 -0.26
C ILE A 100 -8.92 -3.06 0.92
N GLU A 101 -10.19 -3.30 0.63
CA GLU A 101 -11.21 -3.63 1.61
C GLU A 101 -11.39 -5.14 1.79
N PHE A 102 -11.66 -5.53 3.04
CA PHE A 102 -11.99 -6.90 3.44
C PHE A 102 -13.50 -7.14 3.52
N VAL A 103 -14.29 -6.08 3.44
CA VAL A 103 -15.74 -6.07 3.61
C VAL A 103 -16.39 -5.19 2.55
N PRO A 104 -17.62 -5.48 2.10
CA PRO A 104 -18.28 -4.73 1.03
C PRO A 104 -18.80 -3.38 1.54
N MET A 105 -17.91 -2.39 1.65
CA MET A 105 -18.25 -1.00 2.00
C MET A 105 -19.12 -0.33 0.94
N TYR A 106 -18.93 -0.71 -0.31
CA TYR A 106 -19.67 -0.38 -1.51
C TYR A 106 -20.21 -1.67 -2.13
N LEU A 107 -21.32 -1.55 -2.87
CA LEU A 107 -22.00 -2.66 -3.51
C LEU A 107 -21.20 -3.16 -4.72
N ASN A 108 -20.95 -4.47 -4.77
CA ASN A 108 -20.23 -5.16 -5.85
C ASN A 108 -18.79 -4.69 -6.08
N GLN A 109 -18.17 -4.02 -5.10
CA GLN A 109 -16.75 -3.71 -5.19
C GLN A 109 -15.92 -5.01 -5.12
N PRO A 110 -14.76 -5.06 -5.80
CA PRO A 110 -13.76 -6.08 -5.54
C PRO A 110 -13.28 -6.03 -4.09
N LEU A 111 -13.03 -7.20 -3.49
CA LEU A 111 -12.44 -7.31 -2.15
C LEU A 111 -11.02 -7.86 -2.21
N PHE A 112 -10.34 -7.84 -1.05
CA PHE A 112 -8.96 -8.34 -0.88
C PHE A 112 -8.62 -9.61 -1.67
N PRO A 113 -9.41 -10.71 -1.62
CA PRO A 113 -9.04 -11.93 -2.35
C PRO A 113 -8.90 -11.72 -3.86
N GLU A 114 -9.80 -10.93 -4.47
CA GLU A 114 -9.82 -10.69 -5.92
C GLU A 114 -8.67 -9.78 -6.35
N VAL A 115 -8.38 -8.75 -5.54
CA VAL A 115 -7.29 -7.81 -5.82
C VAL A 115 -5.94 -8.48 -5.63
N ASP A 116 -5.75 -9.19 -4.52
CA ASP A 116 -4.52 -9.90 -4.20
C ASP A 116 -4.21 -11.01 -5.21
N GLU A 117 -5.22 -11.78 -5.63
CA GLU A 117 -5.06 -12.80 -6.67
C GLU A 117 -4.52 -12.17 -7.95
N TYR A 118 -5.14 -11.08 -8.43
CA TYR A 118 -4.67 -10.37 -9.62
C TYR A 118 -3.24 -9.86 -9.46
N ILE A 119 -2.91 -9.16 -8.36
CA ILE A 119 -1.57 -8.61 -8.12
C ILE A 119 -0.50 -9.72 -8.14
N ARG A 120 -0.78 -10.88 -7.52
CA ARG A 120 0.14 -12.02 -7.53
C ARG A 120 0.38 -12.57 -8.93
N THR A 121 -0.63 -12.59 -9.81
CA THR A 121 -0.43 -12.98 -11.22
C THR A 121 0.54 -12.07 -11.98
N GLN A 122 0.75 -10.84 -11.50
CA GLN A 122 1.69 -9.86 -12.08
C GLN A 122 3.12 -9.98 -11.51
N GLY A 123 3.39 -11.02 -10.69
CA GLY A 123 4.72 -11.31 -10.16
C GLY A 123 5.10 -10.55 -8.89
N PHE A 124 4.12 -9.97 -8.20
CA PHE A 124 4.32 -9.31 -6.92
C PHE A 124 4.07 -10.25 -5.73
N THR A 125 4.73 -9.95 -4.61
CA THR A 125 4.55 -10.63 -3.32
C THR A 125 4.07 -9.62 -2.29
N LEU A 126 3.12 -10.03 -1.42
CA LEU A 126 2.65 -9.21 -0.31
C LEU A 126 3.70 -9.17 0.81
N PHE A 127 4.10 -7.97 1.23
CA PHE A 127 5.13 -7.75 2.25
C PHE A 127 4.62 -7.09 3.53
N ASP A 128 3.55 -6.28 3.44
CA ASP A 128 2.97 -5.65 4.62
C ASP A 128 1.49 -5.29 4.44
N LEU A 129 0.81 -5.09 5.57
CA LEU A 129 -0.57 -4.65 5.68
C LEU A 129 -0.69 -3.64 6.82
N GLN A 130 -0.99 -2.38 6.49
CA GLN A 130 -1.43 -1.40 7.47
C GLN A 130 -2.94 -1.52 7.65
N ARG A 131 -3.37 -2.15 8.76
CA ARG A 131 -4.77 -2.57 8.93
C ARG A 131 -5.61 -1.55 9.67
N TYR A 132 -6.84 -1.38 9.20
CA TYR A 132 -7.82 -0.46 9.78
C TYR A 132 -9.06 -1.18 10.28
N TYR A 133 -9.42 -0.89 11.53
CA TYR A 133 -10.52 -1.53 12.25
C TYR A 133 -11.59 -0.53 12.64
N TRP A 134 -12.87 -0.90 12.51
CA TRP A 134 -14.00 -0.11 13.01
C TRP A 134 -14.77 -0.83 14.11
N LYS A 135 -15.18 -0.07 15.12
CA LYS A 135 -16.05 -0.55 16.21
C LYS A 135 -17.53 -0.39 15.87
N ARG A 136 -18.36 -1.32 16.36
CA ARG A 136 -19.82 -1.24 16.17
C ARG A 136 -20.39 -0.01 16.88
N LYS A 137 -21.36 0.67 16.27
CA LYS A 137 -21.96 1.90 16.82
C LYS A 137 -22.62 1.72 18.19
N ASN A 138 -23.14 0.53 18.48
CA ASN A 138 -23.80 0.21 19.74
C ASN A 138 -22.84 -0.42 20.78
N SER A 139 -21.52 -0.39 20.54
CA SER A 139 -20.54 -0.85 21.53
C SER A 139 -20.28 0.24 22.57
N PHE A 140 -20.00 -0.16 23.82
CA PHE A 140 -19.75 0.76 24.94
C PHE A 140 -18.51 0.32 25.72
N ALA A 141 -17.72 1.29 26.17
CA ALA A 141 -16.55 1.09 27.05
C ALA A 141 -15.53 0.03 26.60
N THR A 142 -15.31 -0.13 25.28
CA THR A 142 -14.38 -1.13 24.72
C THR A 142 -12.91 -0.65 24.64
N GLY A 143 -12.58 0.53 25.18
CA GLY A 143 -11.21 1.03 25.30
C GLY A 143 -10.33 0.82 24.05
N ILE A 144 -9.21 0.11 24.21
CA ILE A 144 -8.24 -0.23 23.16
C ILE A 144 -8.55 -1.52 22.39
N ASP A 145 -9.67 -2.19 22.68
CA ASP A 145 -10.02 -3.45 22.01
C ASP A 145 -10.20 -3.24 20.50
N LYS A 146 -9.78 -4.22 19.71
CA LYS A 146 -9.91 -4.14 18.24
C LYS A 146 -11.37 -4.23 17.80
N GLY A 147 -11.70 -3.44 16.78
CA GLY A 147 -12.96 -3.55 16.06
C GLY A 147 -12.96 -4.68 15.01
N GLN A 148 -13.90 -4.61 14.08
CA GLN A 148 -13.90 -5.44 12.88
C GLN A 148 -12.85 -4.89 11.88
N LEU A 149 -12.06 -5.76 11.25
CA LEU A 149 -11.17 -5.38 10.14
C LEU A 149 -12.01 -4.92 8.94
N ILE A 150 -11.72 -3.74 8.41
CA ILE A 150 -12.51 -3.13 7.33
C ILE A 150 -11.69 -3.04 6.05
N PHE A 151 -10.53 -2.38 6.11
CA PHE A 151 -9.65 -2.19 4.96
C PHE A 151 -8.19 -2.10 5.42
N CYS A 152 -7.27 -2.07 4.48
CA CYS A 152 -5.86 -1.85 4.74
C CYS A 152 -5.18 -1.15 3.57
N ASP A 153 -4.10 -0.43 3.84
CA ASP A 153 -3.06 -0.22 2.84
C ASP A 153 -2.18 -1.47 2.78
N THR A 154 -2.04 -2.03 1.59
CA THR A 154 -1.17 -3.17 1.32
C THR A 154 0.14 -2.70 0.73
N LEU A 155 1.25 -3.39 1.03
CA LEU A 155 2.54 -3.17 0.39
C LEU A 155 2.98 -4.43 -0.34
N TYR A 156 3.17 -4.30 -1.65
CA TYR A 156 3.65 -5.37 -2.50
C TYR A 156 4.99 -5.01 -3.13
N PHE A 157 5.89 -5.99 -3.26
CA PHE A 157 7.13 -5.86 -4.01
C PHE A 157 7.34 -7.03 -4.95
N LYS A 158 8.02 -6.80 -6.07
CA LYS A 158 8.78 -7.87 -6.74
C LYS A 158 9.96 -8.23 -5.87
N THR A 159 10.31 -9.51 -5.76
CA THR A 159 11.41 -9.93 -4.88
C THR A 159 12.77 -9.61 -5.50
N PRO A 160 13.87 -9.54 -4.71
CA PRO A 160 15.22 -9.40 -5.25
C PRO A 160 15.55 -10.44 -6.33
N GLU A 161 15.11 -11.69 -6.16
CA GLU A 161 15.30 -12.78 -7.13
C GLU A 161 14.57 -12.48 -8.45
N SER A 162 13.33 -11.99 -8.38
CA SER A 162 12.58 -11.57 -9.57
C SER A 162 13.24 -10.39 -10.29
N ILE A 163 13.81 -9.44 -9.55
CA ILE A 163 14.49 -8.27 -10.13
C ILE A 163 15.81 -8.70 -10.80
N LEU A 164 16.61 -9.56 -10.15
CA LEU A 164 17.90 -10.03 -10.67
C LEU A 164 17.75 -10.96 -11.89
N SER A 165 16.64 -11.68 -11.99
CA SER A 165 16.33 -12.54 -13.14
C SER A 165 15.73 -11.80 -14.35
N ALA A 166 15.46 -10.50 -14.23
CA ALA A 166 14.93 -9.71 -15.35
C ALA A 166 15.96 -9.58 -16.48
N ALA A 167 15.57 -9.95 -17.70
CA ALA A 167 16.45 -10.02 -18.88
C ALA A 167 17.19 -8.70 -19.18
N ASN A 168 16.58 -7.55 -18.85
CA ASN A 168 17.10 -6.22 -19.15
C ASN A 168 17.28 -5.37 -17.88
N LEU A 169 17.85 -5.94 -16.80
CA LEU A 169 18.10 -5.19 -15.57
C LEU A 169 19.16 -4.10 -15.78
N SER A 170 18.71 -2.85 -15.86
CA SER A 170 19.58 -1.68 -15.92
C SER A 170 20.16 -1.32 -14.55
N ASN A 171 21.33 -0.68 -14.56
CA ASN A 171 21.97 -0.17 -13.35
C ASN A 171 21.09 0.85 -12.63
N GLU A 172 20.38 1.71 -13.37
CA GLU A 172 19.43 2.66 -12.80
C GLU A 172 18.27 1.95 -12.08
N LYS A 173 17.70 0.92 -12.71
CA LYS A 173 16.60 0.14 -12.12
C LYS A 173 17.03 -0.50 -10.81
N LEU A 174 18.22 -1.10 -10.80
CA LEU A 174 18.79 -1.73 -9.61
C LEU A 174 18.96 -0.73 -8.44
N VAL A 175 19.46 0.48 -8.71
CA VAL A 175 19.56 1.55 -7.71
C VAL A 175 18.19 1.98 -7.20
N ARG A 176 17.21 2.16 -8.09
CA ARG A 176 15.86 2.57 -7.69
C ARG A 176 15.16 1.51 -6.85
N THR A 177 15.33 0.23 -7.18
CA THR A 177 14.83 -0.88 -6.38
C THR A 177 15.41 -0.86 -4.97
N ILE A 178 16.73 -0.68 -4.84
CA ILE A 178 17.37 -0.52 -3.53
C ILE A 178 16.78 0.67 -2.77
N CYS A 179 16.63 1.83 -3.41
CA CYS A 179 16.04 3.00 -2.78
C CYS A 179 14.60 2.75 -2.31
N ILE A 180 13.75 2.14 -3.13
CA ILE A 180 12.36 1.83 -2.78
C ILE A 180 12.30 0.90 -1.57
N TYR A 181 13.10 -0.18 -1.54
CA TYR A 181 13.15 -1.06 -0.38
C TYR A 181 13.59 -0.32 0.88
N LEU A 182 14.61 0.55 0.79
CA LEU A 182 15.07 1.34 1.94
C LEU A 182 14.01 2.36 2.40
N VAL A 183 13.26 2.97 1.49
CA VAL A 183 12.16 3.90 1.81
C VAL A 183 11.09 3.21 2.65
N TYR A 184 10.76 1.95 2.36
CA TYR A 184 9.80 1.17 3.17
C TYR A 184 10.46 0.35 4.29
N GLY A 185 11.76 0.56 4.57
CA GLY A 185 12.46 -0.08 5.68
C GLY A 185 12.92 -1.52 5.45
N TYR A 186 12.81 -2.07 4.24
CA TYR A 186 13.25 -3.42 3.86
C TYR A 186 14.74 -3.46 3.53
N THR A 187 15.55 -3.23 4.56
CA THR A 187 17.02 -3.13 4.43
C THR A 187 17.66 -4.47 4.04
N ASP A 188 17.03 -5.58 4.44
CA ASP A 188 17.44 -6.93 4.05
C ASP A 188 17.33 -7.15 2.53
N LEU A 189 16.20 -6.78 1.92
CA LEU A 189 16.01 -6.87 0.47
C LEU A 189 17.03 -6.01 -0.29
N ALA A 190 17.27 -4.79 0.21
CA ALA A 190 18.30 -3.90 -0.35
C ALA A 190 19.71 -4.50 -0.25
N GLN A 191 20.03 -5.19 0.85
CA GLN A 191 21.31 -5.87 1.04
C GLN A 191 21.48 -7.06 0.11
N VAL A 192 20.42 -7.83 -0.16
CA VAL A 192 20.47 -8.94 -1.14
C VAL A 192 20.91 -8.43 -2.51
N LEU A 193 20.30 -7.32 -2.98
CA LEU A 193 20.68 -6.70 -4.25
C LEU A 193 22.10 -6.12 -4.22
N PHE A 194 22.49 -5.47 -3.14
CA PHE A 194 23.82 -4.85 -3.00
C PHE A 194 24.96 -5.88 -2.92
N ASN A 195 24.70 -7.05 -2.33
CA ASN A 195 25.68 -8.12 -2.14
C ASN A 195 25.75 -9.09 -3.33
N GLU A 196 24.99 -8.84 -4.40
CA GLU A 196 25.08 -9.59 -5.65
C GLU A 196 26.51 -9.49 -6.22
N GLY A 197 27.05 -10.59 -6.73
CA GLY A 197 28.48 -10.74 -7.05
C GLY A 197 28.98 -9.76 -8.10
N ASP A 198 28.12 -9.32 -9.02
CA ASP A 198 28.44 -8.34 -10.04
C ASP A 198 28.08 -6.89 -9.66
N PHE A 199 27.46 -6.65 -8.51
CA PHE A 199 27.03 -5.31 -8.09
C PHE A 199 28.17 -4.30 -8.12
N LYS A 200 29.31 -4.61 -7.50
CA LYS A 200 30.48 -3.71 -7.48
C LYS A 200 31.06 -3.45 -8.88
N LYS A 201 30.92 -4.40 -9.82
CA LYS A 201 31.41 -4.25 -11.19
C LYS A 201 30.49 -3.35 -12.02
N ARG A 202 29.21 -3.21 -11.64
CA ARG A 202 28.22 -2.40 -12.34
C ARG A 202 28.37 -0.90 -12.11
N PHE A 203 29.04 -0.47 -11.04
CA PHE A 203 29.07 0.93 -10.61
C PHE A 203 30.48 1.43 -10.34
N ASP A 204 30.69 2.74 -10.50
CA ASP A 204 31.91 3.39 -10.05
C ASP A 204 32.01 3.38 -8.50
N ASN A 205 33.22 3.64 -7.99
CA ASN A 205 33.47 3.64 -6.55
C ASN A 205 32.63 4.69 -5.81
N ALA A 206 32.31 5.82 -6.44
CA ALA A 206 31.54 6.89 -5.82
C ALA A 206 30.09 6.45 -5.55
N THR A 207 29.43 5.90 -6.57
CA THR A 207 28.05 5.38 -6.52
C THR A 207 27.96 4.20 -5.57
N TYR A 208 28.89 3.24 -5.68
CA TYR A 208 28.95 2.09 -4.77
C TYR A 208 29.03 2.53 -3.30
N ASN A 209 29.93 3.47 -2.99
CA ASN A 209 30.11 3.97 -1.63
C ASN A 209 28.89 4.73 -1.11
N LEU A 210 28.20 5.48 -1.97
CA LEU A 210 26.97 6.17 -1.62
C LEU A 210 25.87 5.18 -1.23
N ILE A 211 25.65 4.14 -2.05
CA ILE A 211 24.64 3.11 -1.78
C ILE A 211 24.96 2.36 -0.49
N ASN A 212 26.23 1.97 -0.30
CA ASN A 212 26.68 1.35 0.95
C ASN A 212 26.39 2.23 2.18
N LYS A 213 26.63 3.54 2.06
CA LYS A 213 26.33 4.51 3.13
C LYS A 213 24.84 4.61 3.41
N LEU A 214 23.98 4.58 2.39
CA LEU A 214 22.52 4.60 2.56
C LEU A 214 22.03 3.34 3.28
N ILE A 215 22.50 2.16 2.88
CA ILE A 215 22.17 0.89 3.53
C ILE A 215 22.67 0.88 4.98
N ALA A 216 23.90 1.35 5.22
CA ALA A 216 24.49 1.42 6.55
C ALA A 216 23.71 2.33 7.51
N LYS A 217 23.13 3.44 7.01
CA LYS A 217 22.28 4.34 7.81
C LYS A 217 21.01 3.67 8.32
N GLN A 218 20.46 2.69 7.59
CA GLN A 218 19.24 1.99 7.99
C GLN A 218 19.48 0.89 9.05
N LYS A 219 20.73 0.60 9.39
CA LYS A 219 21.05 -0.38 10.44
C LYS A 219 20.56 0.15 11.80
N LYS A 220 19.43 -0.38 12.27
CA LYS A 220 18.93 -0.13 13.63
C LYS A 220 19.91 -0.76 14.64
N TRP A 221 20.54 0.06 15.47
CA TRP A 221 21.43 -0.42 16.53
C TRP A 221 20.57 -1.15 17.58
N GLN A 222 20.87 -2.42 17.87
CA GLN A 222 20.38 -3.04 19.09
C GLN A 222 21.16 -2.46 20.28
N ILE A 223 20.78 -1.25 20.69
CA ILE A 223 21.43 -0.50 21.79
C ILE A 223 21.35 -1.29 23.10
N ILE A 224 20.29 -2.10 23.26
CA ILE A 224 20.05 -2.88 24.46
C ILE A 224 20.40 -4.36 24.19
N PRO A 225 21.39 -4.95 24.88
CA PRO A 225 21.76 -6.35 24.70
C PRO A 225 20.60 -7.30 25.04
N ARG A 226 20.71 -8.57 24.66
CA ARG A 226 19.76 -9.59 25.12
C ARG A 226 20.04 -9.88 26.60
N PHE A 227 19.04 -9.74 27.45
CA PHE A 227 19.12 -10.09 28.87
C PHE A 227 17.83 -10.76 29.35
N ARG A 228 17.94 -11.59 30.40
CA ARG A 228 16.80 -12.30 30.99
C ARG A 228 15.80 -11.28 31.55
N GLY A 229 14.55 -11.36 31.10
CA GLY A 229 13.50 -10.41 31.53
C GLY A 229 13.30 -9.22 30.60
N LYS A 230 14.09 -9.05 29.52
CA LYS A 230 13.87 -7.99 28.50
C LYS A 230 12.44 -7.98 27.94
N GLY A 231 11.86 -9.16 27.69
CA GLY A 231 10.46 -9.28 27.27
C GLY A 231 9.46 -8.85 28.34
N ARG A 232 9.75 -9.10 29.63
CA ARG A 232 8.91 -8.62 30.74
C ARG A 232 8.94 -7.10 30.83
N LEU A 233 10.12 -6.50 30.73
CA LEU A 233 10.28 -5.05 30.70
C LEU A 233 9.53 -4.43 29.52
N ARG A 234 9.67 -4.99 28.31
CA ARG A 234 8.91 -4.56 27.13
C ARG A 234 7.40 -4.59 27.41
N ASN A 235 6.89 -5.68 28.00
CA ASN A 235 5.46 -5.82 28.27
C ASN A 235 4.97 -4.83 29.34
N ILE A 236 5.80 -4.50 30.34
CA ILE A 236 5.49 -3.45 31.32
C ILE A 236 5.40 -2.09 30.64
N LEU A 237 6.39 -1.74 29.82
CA LEU A 237 6.40 -0.49 29.05
C LEU A 237 5.19 -0.42 28.11
N GLN A 238 4.85 -1.52 27.43
CA GLN A 238 3.67 -1.58 26.57
C GLN A 238 2.37 -1.33 27.35
N LYS A 239 2.22 -1.92 28.54
CA LYS A 239 1.05 -1.66 29.39
C LYS A 239 0.94 -0.20 29.78
N ILE A 240 2.07 0.46 30.04
CA ILE A 240 2.10 1.90 30.35
C ILE A 240 1.73 2.71 29.12
N THR A 241 2.28 2.41 27.94
CA THR A 241 1.95 3.15 26.70
C THR A 241 0.48 3.02 26.33
N ASN A 242 -0.13 1.85 26.56
CA ASN A 242 -1.56 1.62 26.29
C ASN A 242 -2.49 2.52 27.12
N ILE A 243 -2.04 3.04 28.26
CA ILE A 243 -2.83 4.00 29.07
C ILE A 243 -2.96 5.35 28.34
N PHE A 244 -2.02 5.67 27.47
CA PHE A 244 -1.97 6.91 26.71
C PHE A 244 -2.49 6.77 25.27
N GLU A 245 -3.03 5.60 24.89
CA GLU A 245 -3.61 5.41 23.55
C GLU A 245 -4.97 6.08 23.44
N GLU A 246 -5.17 6.85 22.37
CA GLU A 246 -6.44 7.53 22.10
C GLU A 246 -7.55 6.51 21.79
N HIS A 247 -8.74 6.76 22.34
CA HIS A 247 -9.91 5.90 22.18
C HIS A 247 -10.80 6.40 21.05
N GLU A 248 -10.53 5.97 19.83
CA GLU A 248 -11.38 6.26 18.66
C GLU A 248 -12.21 5.04 18.21
N TRP A 249 -13.27 5.32 17.45
CA TRP A 249 -14.09 4.27 16.79
C TRP A 249 -13.38 3.63 15.59
N TYR A 250 -12.29 4.27 15.14
CA TYR A 250 -11.36 3.86 14.09
C TYR A 250 -10.00 3.59 14.72
N SER A 251 -9.36 2.47 14.41
CA SER A 251 -7.97 2.26 14.79
C SER A 251 -7.16 1.67 13.65
N GLY A 252 -6.06 2.34 13.30
CA GLY A 252 -4.96 1.75 12.56
C GLY A 252 -4.07 1.01 13.55
N SER A 253 -4.03 -0.33 13.51
CA SER A 253 -3.19 -1.06 14.47
C SER A 253 -1.69 -0.92 14.18
N ASP A 254 -1.39 -0.57 12.93
CA ASP A 254 -0.04 -0.40 12.41
C ASP A 254 0.13 1.10 12.10
N LYS A 255 1.13 1.75 12.73
CA LYS A 255 1.30 3.20 12.62
C LYS A 255 1.80 3.63 11.25
N ASN A 256 2.66 2.83 10.65
CA ASN A 256 3.27 3.05 9.35
C ASN A 256 3.19 1.77 8.52
N LEU A 257 3.10 1.91 7.21
CA LEU A 257 3.31 0.83 6.26
C LEU A 257 4.82 0.63 6.01
N GLY A 258 5.26 -0.62 6.02
CA GLY A 258 6.67 -0.98 5.99
C GLY A 258 7.34 -0.93 7.38
N ASN A 259 8.64 -1.17 7.42
CA ASN A 259 9.42 -1.32 8.65
C ASN A 259 9.99 0.01 9.19
N LEU A 260 9.31 1.12 8.92
CA LEU A 260 9.71 2.48 9.32
C LEU A 260 9.32 2.79 10.77
#